data_AF-A0A520TH16-F1
#
_entry.id   AF-A0A520TH16-F1
#
_cell.length_a   1.000
_cell.length_b   1.000
_cell.length_c   1.000
_cell.angle_alpha   90.00
_cell.angle_beta   90.00
_cell.angle_gamma   90.00
#
_symmetry.space_group_name_H-M   'P 1'
#
loop_
_entity.id
_entity.type
_entity.pdbx_description
1 polymer ?
#
loop_
_entity_poly.entity_id
_entity_poly.type
_entity_poly.pdbx_seq_one_letter_code
_entity_poly.pdbx_strand_id
1 'polypeptide(L)'
;MKITLRNFHKYISLLISVQLLLWTISGIYFSFNKIENVRGEQYRVKGLDALKQSSELSEKLSFEESIKIIEERTTLNPISVVLIEDPMRGSEYRGRELPLYKVVSINEDNEEINVYQNPFSGEVVAIRSTQWRLWDLMWGLHIMDWVDRDNIGNIWLKIFSFIALFSSVSGIVLFFYRK
;
A
#
# COMPACT_ATOMS: atom_id res chain seq x y z
N MET A 1 4.60 -31.85 -32.65
CA MET A 1 5.79 -31.10 -32.20
C MET A 1 6.19 -31.61 -30.82
N LYS A 2 7.37 -32.21 -30.65
CA LYS A 2 7.81 -32.70 -29.32
C LYS A 2 8.36 -31.50 -28.52
N ILE A 3 7.77 -31.20 -27.36
CA ILE A 3 8.29 -30.19 -26.44
C ILE A 3 9.57 -30.77 -25.82
N THR A 4 10.72 -30.15 -26.08
CA THR A 4 11.99 -30.51 -25.44
C THR A 4 12.11 -29.79 -24.10
N LEU A 5 12.82 -30.40 -23.14
CA LEU A 5 13.10 -29.78 -21.84
C LEU A 5 13.72 -28.37 -21.97
N ARG A 6 14.57 -28.18 -22.98
CA ARG A 6 15.22 -26.90 -23.27
C ARG A 6 14.24 -25.85 -23.80
N ASN A 7 13.33 -26.22 -24.70
CA ASN A 7 12.30 -25.30 -25.18
C ASN A 7 11.31 -24.94 -24.06
N PHE A 8 10.89 -25.92 -23.26
CA PHE A 8 10.03 -25.68 -22.09
C PHE A 8 10.68 -24.72 -21.09
N HIS A 9 11.93 -24.99 -20.69
CA HIS A 9 12.68 -24.12 -19.78
C HIS A 9 12.82 -22.71 -20.35
N LYS A 10 13.14 -22.54 -21.64
CA LYS A 10 13.27 -21.22 -22.27
C LYS A 10 12.02 -20.35 -22.09
N TYR A 11 10.83 -20.88 -22.36
CA TYR A 11 9.59 -20.09 -22.27
C TYR A 11 9.16 -19.83 -20.82
N ILE A 12 9.29 -20.83 -19.93
CA ILE A 12 8.98 -20.66 -18.50
C ILE A 12 9.94 -19.65 -17.87
N SER A 13 11.25 -19.78 -18.14
CA SER A 13 12.25 -18.87 -17.61
C SER A 13 12.04 -17.43 -18.11
N LEU A 14 11.58 -17.22 -19.34
CA LEU A 14 11.23 -15.88 -19.82
C LEU A 14 10.10 -15.25 -18.99
N LEU A 15 9.02 -16.00 -18.73
CA LEU A 15 7.91 -15.53 -17.90
C LEU A 15 8.38 -15.19 -16.48
N ILE A 16 9.21 -16.06 -15.89
CA ILE A 16 9.77 -15.84 -14.55
C ILE A 16 10.72 -14.65 -14.53
N SER A 17 11.57 -14.48 -15.54
CA SER A 17 12.47 -13.33 -15.64
C SER A 17 11.71 -12.00 -15.72
N VAL A 18 10.59 -11.95 -16.43
CA VAL A 18 9.73 -10.74 -16.45
C VAL A 18 9.19 -10.44 -15.06
N GLN A 19 8.69 -11.45 -14.34
CA GLN A 19 8.19 -11.25 -12.97
C GLN A 19 9.30 -10.82 -12.00
N LEU A 20 10.49 -11.45 -12.07
CA LEU A 20 11.65 -11.08 -11.26
C LEU A 20 12.12 -9.65 -11.57
N LEU A 21 12.02 -9.22 -12.84
CA LEU A 21 12.32 -7.84 -13.22
C LEU A 21 11.34 -6.86 -12.57
N LEU A 22 10.03 -7.15 -12.58
CA LEU A 22 9.03 -6.33 -11.88
C LEU A 22 9.31 -6.26 -10.38
N TRP A 23 9.67 -7.38 -9.75
CA TRP A 23 10.09 -7.42 -8.34
C TRP A 23 11.34 -6.60 -8.07
N THR A 24 12.31 -6.63 -8.98
CA THR A 24 13.55 -5.86 -8.86
C THR A 24 13.27 -4.36 -8.96
N ILE A 25 12.46 -3.95 -9.95
CA ILE A 25 12.07 -2.55 -10.15
C ILE A 25 11.32 -2.01 -8.93
N SER A 26 10.34 -2.75 -8.43
CA SER A 26 9.59 -2.36 -7.22
C SER A 26 10.45 -2.39 -5.96
N GLY A 27 11.34 -3.37 -5.80
CA GLY A 27 12.30 -3.41 -4.68
C GLY A 27 13.28 -2.23 -4.68
N ILE A 28 13.79 -1.85 -5.86
CA ILE A 28 14.59 -0.63 -6.04
C ILE A 28 13.76 0.58 -5.64
N TYR A 29 12.54 0.72 -6.17
CA TYR A 29 11.65 1.82 -5.80
C TYR A 29 11.47 1.92 -4.28
N PHE A 30 11.21 0.81 -3.58
CA PHE A 30 11.09 0.81 -2.12
C PHE A 30 12.36 1.24 -1.41
N SER A 31 13.55 0.88 -1.92
CA SER A 31 14.82 1.23 -1.30
C SER A 31 15.14 2.73 -1.34
N PHE A 32 14.63 3.45 -2.35
CA PHE A 32 14.84 4.89 -2.50
C PHE A 32 13.72 5.75 -1.91
N ASN A 33 12.60 5.16 -1.49
CA ASN A 33 11.45 5.88 -0.95
C ASN A 33 11.31 5.60 0.55
N LYS A 34 11.45 6.65 1.36
CA LYS A 34 11.28 6.57 2.82
C LYS A 34 9.85 6.19 3.19
N ILE A 35 9.71 5.16 4.01
CA ILE A 35 8.39 4.63 4.40
C ILE A 35 7.60 5.63 5.25
N GLU A 36 8.29 6.47 6.00
CA GLU A 36 7.71 7.55 6.81
C GLU A 36 6.96 8.53 5.90
N ASN A 37 7.55 8.84 4.75
CA ASN A 37 6.96 9.78 3.81
C ASN A 37 5.71 9.21 3.13
N VAL A 38 5.81 7.93 2.73
CA VAL A 38 4.71 7.14 2.20
C VAL A 38 3.56 7.05 3.19
N ARG A 39 3.83 6.91 4.48
CA ARG A 39 2.81 6.89 5.55
C ARG A 39 2.18 8.26 5.82
N GLY A 40 2.73 9.33 5.25
CA GLY A 40 2.25 10.68 5.47
C GLY A 40 2.80 11.32 6.75
N GLU A 41 3.85 10.78 7.37
CA GLU A 41 4.37 11.29 8.64
C GLU A 41 4.90 12.72 8.53
N GLN A 42 5.37 13.15 7.35
CA GLN A 42 5.79 14.53 7.14
C GLN A 42 4.66 15.56 7.28
N TYR A 43 3.40 15.13 7.11
CA TYR A 43 2.25 16.02 7.21
C TYR A 43 1.72 16.11 8.64
N ARG A 44 2.25 15.31 9.58
CA ARG A 44 1.85 15.32 10.98
C ARG A 44 2.66 16.34 11.76
N VAL A 45 1.98 17.12 12.59
CA VAL A 45 2.63 18.02 13.54
C VAL A 45 3.18 17.18 14.71
N LYS A 46 4.52 17.14 14.84
CA LYS A 46 5.21 16.33 15.85
C LYS A 46 4.83 16.78 17.27
N GLY A 47 4.52 15.83 18.14
CA GLY A 47 4.26 16.06 19.57
C GLY A 47 2.78 16.06 19.97
N LEU A 48 1.85 16.19 19.02
CA LEU A 48 0.40 16.13 19.29
C LEU A 48 -0.13 14.68 19.35
N ASP A 49 0.50 13.76 18.61
CA ASP A 49 0.16 12.32 18.64
C ASP A 49 0.51 11.65 19.98
N ALA A 50 1.42 12.23 20.76
CA ALA A 50 1.87 11.71 22.06
C ALA A 50 0.94 12.11 23.22
N LEU A 51 0.08 13.13 23.05
CA LEU A 51 -0.92 13.55 24.03
C LEU A 51 -2.17 12.64 23.95
N LYS A 52 -1.94 11.33 24.03
CA LYS A 52 -2.97 10.32 24.26
C LYS A 52 -3.54 10.51 25.67
N GLN A 53 -4.49 11.41 25.82
CA GLN A 53 -5.32 11.48 27.02
C GLN A 53 -6.80 11.41 26.64
N SER A 54 -7.27 10.17 26.57
CA SER A 54 -8.49 9.67 27.20
C SER A 54 -9.74 10.56 27.15
N SER A 55 -10.26 10.77 25.96
CA SER A 55 -11.70 10.98 25.82
C SER A 55 -12.12 10.24 24.56
N GLU A 56 -12.50 8.97 24.68
CA GLU A 56 -13.42 8.41 23.70
C GLU A 56 -14.67 9.27 23.79
N LEU A 57 -14.86 10.15 22.81
CA LEU A 57 -16.05 10.98 22.78
C LEU A 57 -17.21 10.00 22.59
N SER A 58 -18.15 10.02 23.54
CA SER A 58 -19.34 9.17 23.49
C SER A 58 -20.22 9.48 22.27
N GLU A 59 -20.00 10.63 21.62
CA GLU A 59 -20.70 11.07 20.43
C GLU A 59 -19.72 11.27 19.26
N LYS A 60 -20.22 11.05 18.04
CA LYS A 60 -19.47 11.32 16.82
C LYS A 60 -19.15 12.81 16.73
N LEU A 61 -17.89 13.15 16.48
CA LEU A 61 -17.44 14.51 16.19
C LEU A 61 -18.25 15.12 15.05
N SER A 62 -18.58 16.40 15.15
CA SER A 62 -19.14 17.13 14.01
C SER A 62 -18.11 17.29 12.89
N PHE A 63 -18.56 17.57 11.67
CA PHE A 63 -17.66 17.81 10.54
C PHE A 63 -16.77 19.05 10.75
N GLU A 64 -17.27 20.08 11.41
CA GLU A 64 -16.49 21.28 11.73
C GLU A 64 -15.38 20.98 12.74
N GLU A 65 -15.67 20.18 13.78
CA GLU A 65 -14.66 19.73 14.74
C GLU A 65 -13.61 18.84 14.07
N SER A 66 -14.03 17.95 13.17
CA SER A 66 -13.12 17.11 12.38
C SER A 66 -12.12 17.96 11.58
N ILE A 67 -12.61 18.96 10.83
CA ILE A 67 -11.79 19.90 10.06
C ILE A 67 -10.78 20.59 10.98
N LYS A 68 -11.24 21.16 12.09
CA LYS A 68 -10.39 21.88 13.04
C LYS A 68 -9.28 21.00 13.62
N ILE A 69 -9.59 19.75 13.98
CA ILE A 69 -8.57 18.80 14.48
C ILE A 69 -7.53 18.51 13.41
N ILE A 70 -7.92 18.40 12.14
CA ILE A 70 -6.96 18.20 11.04
C ILE A 70 -6.07 19.42 10.85
N GLU A 71 -6.60 20.65 10.91
CA GLU A 71 -5.80 21.88 10.84
C GLU A 71 -4.79 21.99 11.99
N GLU A 72 -5.17 21.56 13.20
CA GLU A 72 -4.29 21.60 14.37
C GLU A 72 -3.21 20.51 14.34
N ARG A 73 -3.55 19.31 13.88
CA ARG A 73 -2.65 18.13 13.94
C ARG A 73 -1.85 17.88 12.67
N THR A 74 -2.21 18.54 11.57
CA THR A 74 -1.54 18.36 10.28
C THR A 74 -1.13 19.68 9.67
N THR A 75 -0.19 19.64 8.74
CA THR A 75 0.22 20.81 7.96
C THR A 75 -0.66 21.02 6.71
N LEU A 76 -1.85 20.40 6.67
CA LEU A 76 -2.70 20.32 5.49
C LEU A 76 -3.91 21.25 5.64
N ASN A 77 -4.41 21.74 4.52
CA ASN A 77 -5.60 22.57 4.45
C ASN A 77 -6.83 21.70 4.10
N PRO A 78 -7.70 21.36 5.06
CA PRO A 78 -8.90 20.57 4.80
C PRO A 78 -9.95 21.34 3.97
N ILE A 79 -10.66 20.60 3.11
CA ILE A 79 -11.66 21.15 2.17
C ILE A 79 -13.04 20.57 2.46
N SER A 80 -13.13 19.26 2.60
CA SER A 80 -14.41 18.57 2.79
C SER A 80 -14.23 17.32 3.62
N VAL A 81 -15.31 16.95 4.31
CA VAL A 81 -15.37 15.75 5.15
C VAL A 81 -16.50 14.86 4.64
N VAL A 82 -16.21 13.57 4.51
CA VAL A 82 -17.19 12.54 4.13
C VAL A 82 -17.12 11.40 5.13
N LEU A 83 -18.30 10.97 5.60
CA LEU A 83 -18.43 9.79 6.47
C LEU A 83 -18.42 8.51 5.63
N ILE A 84 -17.58 7.57 6.03
CA ILE A 84 -17.47 6.23 5.45
C ILE A 84 -17.92 5.24 6.51
N GLU A 85 -19.01 4.52 6.23
CA GLU A 85 -19.57 3.50 7.13
C GLU A 85 -19.35 2.09 6.59
N ASP A 86 -19.27 1.94 5.26
CA ASP A 86 -19.17 0.65 4.61
C ASP A 86 -17.74 0.32 4.17
N PRO A 87 -17.29 -0.93 4.36
CA PRO A 87 -16.01 -1.39 3.85
C PRO A 87 -16.07 -1.55 2.32
N MET A 88 -15.08 -1.02 1.63
CA MET A 88 -14.89 -1.19 0.19
C MET A 88 -13.55 -1.87 -0.11
N ARG A 89 -13.58 -2.95 -0.89
CA ARG A 89 -12.36 -3.66 -1.32
C ARG A 89 -11.47 -2.76 -2.18
N GLY A 90 -10.16 -2.91 -2.00
CA GLY A 90 -9.14 -2.11 -2.69
C GLY A 90 -9.13 -0.61 -2.35
N SER A 91 -9.90 -0.17 -1.34
CA SER A 91 -9.92 1.22 -0.89
C SER A 91 -8.61 1.63 -0.21
N GLU A 92 -8.38 2.94 -0.07
CA GLU A 92 -7.20 3.45 0.64
C GLU A 92 -7.31 3.29 2.18
N TYR A 93 -8.52 3.03 2.67
CA TYR A 93 -8.85 2.86 4.09
C TYR A 93 -9.11 1.40 4.49
N ARG A 94 -8.84 0.44 3.59
CA ARG A 94 -8.96 -0.99 3.88
C ARG A 94 -8.14 -1.41 5.11
N GLY A 95 -8.65 -2.40 5.85
CA GLY A 95 -8.03 -2.90 7.08
C GLY A 95 -8.15 -1.98 8.29
N ARG A 96 -9.05 -0.99 8.25
CA ARG A 96 -9.31 -0.06 9.37
C ARG A 96 -10.70 -0.27 9.95
N GLU A 97 -10.83 0.11 11.21
CA GLU A 97 -12.11 0.10 11.92
C GLU A 97 -12.99 1.24 11.38
N LEU A 98 -14.25 0.91 11.08
CA LEU A 98 -15.27 1.83 10.60
C LEU A 98 -16.23 2.15 11.75
N PRO A 99 -16.89 3.33 11.75
CA PRO A 99 -16.88 4.37 10.73
C PRO A 99 -15.59 5.22 10.69
N LEU A 100 -15.32 5.84 9.53
CA LEU A 100 -14.21 6.78 9.33
C LEU A 100 -14.65 8.08 8.70
N TYR A 101 -14.02 9.18 9.09
CA TYR A 101 -14.06 10.43 8.32
C TYR A 101 -12.93 10.46 7.31
N LYS A 102 -13.30 10.63 6.03
CA LYS A 102 -12.38 10.99 4.96
C LYS A 102 -12.42 12.50 4.81
N VAL A 103 -11.36 13.14 5.27
CA VAL A 103 -11.12 14.57 5.08
C VAL A 103 -10.25 14.73 3.84
N VAL A 104 -10.78 15.37 2.80
CA VAL A 104 -10.00 15.76 1.63
C VAL A 104 -9.28 17.05 1.96
N SER A 105 -7.96 17.04 1.85
CA SER A 105 -7.10 18.17 2.18
C SER A 105 -6.11 18.46 1.05
N ILE A 106 -5.60 19.68 1.01
CA ILE A 106 -4.57 20.11 0.08
C ILE A 106 -3.29 20.49 0.84
N ASN A 107 -2.12 20.17 0.26
CA ASN A 107 -0.81 20.63 0.75
C ASN A 107 -0.38 21.97 0.11
N GLU A 108 0.79 22.47 0.49
CA GLU A 108 1.36 23.71 -0.06
C GLU A 108 1.56 23.67 -1.59
N ASP A 109 1.75 22.47 -2.16
CA ASP A 109 1.96 22.24 -3.59
C ASP A 109 0.65 22.03 -4.39
N ASN A 110 -0.51 22.28 -3.79
CA ASN A 110 -1.84 22.04 -4.39
C ASN A 110 -2.15 20.58 -4.74
N GLU A 111 -1.50 19.62 -4.08
CA GLU A 111 -1.79 18.20 -4.23
C GLU A 111 -2.89 17.74 -3.26
N GLU A 112 -3.83 16.94 -3.77
CA GLU A 112 -4.89 16.35 -2.97
C GLU A 112 -4.41 15.16 -2.13
N ILE A 113 -4.67 15.27 -0.83
CA ILE A 113 -4.30 14.28 0.19
C ILE A 113 -5.58 13.88 0.93
N ASN A 114 -5.82 12.58 1.01
CA ASN A 114 -6.93 12.05 1.80
C ASN A 114 -6.43 11.75 3.21
N VAL A 115 -7.03 12.39 4.20
CA VAL A 115 -6.77 12.15 5.61
C VAL A 115 -7.94 11.35 6.19
N TYR A 116 -7.63 10.22 6.82
CA TYR A 116 -8.62 9.36 7.46
C TYR A 116 -8.54 9.55 8.96
N GLN A 117 -9.67 9.90 9.56
CA GLN A 117 -9.81 10.20 10.97
C GLN A 117 -10.88 9.32 11.62
N ASN A 118 -10.65 8.89 12.85
CA ASN A 118 -11.67 8.23 13.66
C ASN A 118 -12.71 9.27 14.15
N PRO A 119 -14.01 9.10 13.85
CA PRO A 119 -15.07 10.04 14.23
C PRO A 119 -15.30 10.19 15.74
N PHE A 120 -14.87 9.23 16.56
CA PHE A 120 -15.11 9.22 18.02
C PHE A 120 -13.87 9.68 18.81
N SER A 121 -12.67 9.38 18.33
CA SER A 121 -11.43 9.77 19.03
C SER A 121 -10.77 11.02 18.43
N GLY A 122 -11.14 11.42 17.21
CA GLY A 122 -10.44 12.47 16.48
C GLY A 122 -9.02 12.08 16.03
N GLU A 123 -8.62 10.82 16.23
CA GLU A 123 -7.30 10.32 15.84
C GLU A 123 -7.17 10.27 14.32
N VAL A 124 -6.07 10.82 13.80
CA VAL A 124 -5.69 10.64 12.40
C VAL A 124 -5.13 9.23 12.22
N VAL A 125 -5.92 8.35 11.61
CA VAL A 125 -5.60 6.92 11.42
C VAL A 125 -4.66 6.70 10.24
N ALA A 126 -4.84 7.48 9.17
CA ALA A 126 -4.03 7.36 7.97
C ALA A 126 -4.01 8.67 7.16
N ILE A 127 -2.91 8.89 6.46
CA ILE A 127 -2.78 9.96 5.47
C ILE A 127 -2.39 9.29 4.15
N ARG A 128 -3.08 9.65 3.07
CA ARG A 128 -2.97 9.00 1.76
C ARG A 128 -2.70 10.05 0.70
N SER A 129 -1.42 10.15 0.34
CA SER A 129 -0.90 11.02 -0.71
C SER A 129 -0.72 10.27 -2.03
N THR A 130 -0.36 10.99 -3.10
CA THR A 130 0.03 10.38 -4.39
C THR A 130 1.23 9.46 -4.24
N GLN A 131 2.20 9.80 -3.37
CA GLN A 131 3.33 8.93 -3.06
C GLN A 131 2.87 7.62 -2.42
N TRP A 132 1.90 7.68 -1.50
CA TRP A 132 1.30 6.47 -0.94
C TRP A 132 0.61 5.63 -2.01
N ARG A 133 -0.14 6.24 -2.94
CA ARG A 133 -0.84 5.50 -4.02
C ARG A 133 0.14 4.79 -4.95
N LEU A 134 1.26 5.45 -5.29
CA LEU A 134 2.31 4.85 -6.10
C LEU A 134 3.00 3.70 -5.35
N TRP A 135 3.29 3.89 -4.07
CA TRP A 135 3.81 2.82 -3.22
C TRP A 135 2.84 1.64 -3.16
N ASP A 136 1.54 1.91 -2.97
CA ASP A 136 0.49 0.88 -2.89
C ASP A 136 0.40 0.09 -4.21
N LEU A 137 0.46 0.76 -5.35
CA LEU A 137 0.52 0.11 -6.66
C LEU A 137 1.74 -0.80 -6.78
N MET A 138 2.94 -0.28 -6.47
CA MET A 138 4.18 -1.06 -6.52
C MET A 138 4.14 -2.24 -5.57
N TRP A 139 3.56 -2.07 -4.38
CA TRP A 139 3.36 -3.12 -3.38
C TRP A 139 2.46 -4.22 -3.93
N GLY A 140 1.30 -3.88 -4.49
CA GLY A 140 0.39 -4.87 -5.09
C GLY A 140 1.02 -5.67 -6.22
N LEU A 141 1.81 -5.02 -7.08
CA LEU A 141 2.59 -5.69 -8.12
C LEU A 141 3.68 -6.60 -7.53
N HIS A 142 4.33 -6.18 -6.45
CA HIS A 142 5.38 -6.92 -5.79
C HIS A 142 4.84 -8.18 -5.10
N ILE A 143 3.75 -8.09 -4.35
CA ILE A 143 3.17 -9.25 -3.63
C ILE A 143 2.18 -10.05 -4.48
N MET A 144 1.92 -9.62 -5.73
CA MET A 144 0.96 -10.24 -6.65
C MET A 144 -0.48 -10.31 -6.10
N ASP A 145 -0.84 -9.31 -5.30
CA ASP A 145 -2.19 -9.08 -4.81
C ASP A 145 -2.65 -7.74 -5.34
N TRP A 146 -3.39 -7.74 -6.45
CA TRP A 146 -3.67 -6.50 -7.19
C TRP A 146 -4.85 -5.70 -6.63
N VAL A 147 -5.73 -6.34 -5.85
CA VAL A 147 -6.97 -5.74 -5.39
C VAL A 147 -6.83 -5.29 -3.94
N ASP A 148 -6.67 -6.24 -3.03
CA ASP A 148 -6.71 -5.97 -1.59
C ASP A 148 -5.32 -5.56 -1.08
N ARG A 149 -4.25 -5.94 -1.78
CA ARG A 149 -2.87 -5.46 -1.53
C ARG A 149 -2.43 -5.64 -0.07
N ASP A 150 -2.91 -6.68 0.59
CA ASP A 150 -2.66 -6.97 2.00
C ASP A 150 -2.31 -8.44 2.27
N ASN A 151 -2.62 -9.35 1.32
CA ASN A 151 -2.43 -10.77 1.48
C ASN A 151 -1.18 -11.28 0.77
N ILE A 152 -0.06 -11.34 1.51
CA ILE A 152 1.20 -11.94 1.03
C ILE A 152 1.05 -13.47 0.82
N GLY A 153 0.11 -14.12 1.50
CA GLY A 153 -0.12 -15.57 1.39
C GLY A 153 -0.99 -15.99 0.21
N ASN A 154 -1.22 -15.12 -0.77
CA ASN A 154 -2.13 -15.38 -1.89
C ASN A 154 -1.66 -16.52 -2.81
N ILE A 155 -2.59 -17.04 -3.61
CA ILE A 155 -2.34 -18.19 -4.49
C ILE A 155 -1.35 -17.87 -5.62
N TRP A 156 -1.36 -16.65 -6.14
CA TRP A 156 -0.51 -16.24 -7.26
C TRP A 156 0.95 -16.20 -6.85
N LEU A 157 1.25 -15.60 -5.70
CA LEU A 157 2.61 -15.56 -5.17
C LEU A 157 3.15 -16.98 -4.91
N LYS A 158 2.31 -17.87 -4.36
CA LYS A 158 2.67 -19.28 -4.14
C LYS A 158 2.99 -19.98 -5.45
N ILE A 159 2.13 -19.86 -6.46
CA ILE A 159 2.34 -20.46 -7.80
C ILE A 159 3.64 -19.96 -8.40
N PHE A 160 3.85 -18.64 -8.44
CA PHE A 160 5.07 -18.06 -9.01
C PHE A 160 6.33 -18.47 -8.25
N SER A 161 6.25 -18.60 -6.92
CA SER A 161 7.39 -19.07 -6.11
C SER A 161 7.79 -20.50 -6.47
N PHE A 162 6.82 -21.41 -6.64
CA PHE A 162 7.10 -22.79 -7.05
C PHE A 162 7.62 -22.87 -8.50
N ILE A 163 7.05 -22.10 -9.43
CA ILE A 163 7.53 -22.08 -10.82
C ILE A 163 8.94 -21.49 -10.89
N ALA A 164 9.23 -20.43 -10.13
CA ALA A 164 10.57 -19.84 -10.06
C ALA A 164 11.59 -20.82 -9.49
N LEU A 165 11.25 -21.56 -8.44
CA LEU A 165 12.09 -22.61 -7.89
C LEU A 165 12.37 -23.72 -8.93
N PHE A 166 11.32 -24.22 -9.59
CA PHE A 166 11.46 -25.23 -10.64
C PHE A 166 12.31 -24.72 -11.82
N SER A 167 12.08 -23.48 -12.27
CA SER A 167 12.87 -22.83 -13.31
C SER A 167 14.35 -22.71 -12.91
N SER A 168 14.63 -22.29 -11.68
CA SER A 168 16.00 -22.19 -11.16
C SER A 168 16.71 -23.56 -11.15
N VAL A 169 16.07 -24.59 -10.58
CA VAL A 169 16.62 -25.96 -10.54
C VAL A 169 16.83 -26.52 -11.95
N SER A 170 15.84 -26.37 -12.84
CA SER A 170 15.96 -26.85 -14.23
C SER A 170 17.07 -26.12 -14.99
N GLY A 171 17.32 -24.84 -14.71
CA GLY A 171 18.45 -24.09 -15.28
C GLY A 171 19.79 -24.66 -14.85
N ILE A 172 19.96 -24.96 -13.56
CA ILE A 172 21.18 -25.60 -13.02
C ILE A 172 21.39 -26.97 -13.68
N VAL A 173 20.34 -27.80 -13.76
CA VAL A 173 20.43 -29.12 -14.39
C VAL A 173 20.84 -29.00 -15.86
N LEU A 174 20.20 -28.11 -16.63
CA LEU A 174 20.52 -27.90 -18.04
C LEU A 174 21.93 -27.35 -18.27
N PHE A 175 22.50 -26.61 -17.32
CA PHE A 175 23.88 -26.14 -17.37
C PHE A 175 24.88 -27.31 -17.35
N PHE A 176 24.66 -28.29 -16.46
CA PHE A 176 25.55 -29.46 -16.33
C PHE A 176 25.25 -30.58 -17.35
N TYR A 177 24.00 -30.74 -17.79
CA TYR A 177 23.60 -31.73 -18.79
C TYR A 177 23.91 -31.32 -20.24
N ARG A 178 24.95 -30.50 -20.44
CA ARG A 178 25.40 -30.06 -21.75
C ARG A 178 26.04 -31.24 -22.52
N LYS A 179 25.21 -32.04 -23.19
CA LYS A 179 25.58 -32.79 -24.40
C LYS A 179 25.33 -31.94 -25.63
#